data_AF-A0A1F5SI20-F1
#
_entry.id   AF-A0A1F5SI20-F1
#
_cell.length_a   1.000
_cell.length_b   1.000
_cell.length_c   1.000
_cell.angle_alpha   90.00
_cell.angle_beta   90.00
_cell.angle_gamma   90.00
#
_symmetry.space_group_name_H-M   'P 1'
#
loop_
_entity.id
_entity.type
_entity.pdbx_description
1 polymer ?
#
loop_
_entity_poly.entity_id
_entity_poly.type
_entity_poly.pdbx_seq_one_letter_code
_entity_poly.pdbx_strand_id
1 'polypeptide(L)'
;MDNLEKKLNNLPKVRLRRRADLKIRFRLYAAILKKRLAPEKMRFSWNFRALAGSVLLLILIVVPGYAYAGTNVVPGDFLYPLKMKLEEIELSLARKKNKAEIYAELSAKRLAEAKVLATTIDKPKTEEKIKINLDKALLLRERAISGFSNSGSTTLRIKALNSQEEAMLTDIAQSAGVGAEDDLIDSIALALDKVKGRDKDREGAEKRGRLDKSNEPEKAGTEVEGRETFFLEEKKDPEVCEDCDRDRKADEKSLISDFAPLTTGTTTKRDDNITDLRDNIDRLTKDLKKPEFEQQDVENLINKINNKVKRAEEIRGSDQEGAKNLLRSAEALTDNAEHFIRKKDKNDDRRKEERREKEK
;
A
#
# COMPACT_ATOMS: atom_id res chain seq x y z
N MET A 1 -33.05 4.93 -69.16
CA MET A 1 -32.69 5.19 -67.75
C MET A 1 -32.64 6.70 -67.44
N ASP A 2 -32.48 7.55 -68.45
CA ASP A 2 -32.18 9.00 -68.35
C ASP A 2 -33.31 9.88 -67.78
N ASN A 3 -34.54 9.36 -67.72
CA ASN A 3 -35.67 10.09 -67.13
C ASN A 3 -35.71 10.05 -65.59
N LEU A 4 -35.00 9.10 -64.96
CA LEU A 4 -34.89 9.04 -63.49
C LEU A 4 -33.93 10.11 -62.96
N GLU A 5 -32.81 10.33 -63.65
CA GLU A 5 -31.82 11.34 -63.24
C GLU A 5 -32.37 12.77 -63.33
N LYS A 6 -33.12 13.09 -64.40
CA LYS A 6 -33.82 14.38 -64.51
C LYS A 6 -34.86 14.60 -63.40
N LYS A 7 -35.56 13.54 -62.97
CA LYS A 7 -36.54 13.63 -61.87
C LYS A 7 -35.88 13.73 -60.49
N LEU A 8 -34.74 13.08 -60.26
CA LEU A 8 -33.99 13.15 -59.00
C LEU A 8 -33.32 14.51 -58.80
N ASN A 9 -32.87 15.18 -59.88
CA ASN A 9 -32.24 16.50 -59.77
C ASN A 9 -33.22 17.65 -59.51
N ASN A 10 -34.51 17.48 -59.77
CA ASN A 10 -35.54 18.50 -59.54
C ASN A 10 -36.20 18.43 -58.15
N LEU A 11 -35.73 17.56 -57.25
CA LEU A 11 -36.24 17.51 -55.90
C LEU A 11 -35.73 18.70 -55.06
N PRO A 12 -36.60 19.39 -54.30
CA PRO A 12 -36.20 20.51 -53.47
C PRO A 12 -35.16 20.08 -52.44
N LYS A 13 -33.99 20.71 -52.47
CA LYS A 13 -32.89 20.44 -51.53
C LYS A 13 -33.22 21.06 -50.17
N VAL A 14 -34.00 20.36 -49.36
CA VAL A 14 -34.31 20.75 -47.98
C VAL A 14 -33.01 20.70 -47.17
N ARG A 15 -32.51 21.86 -46.72
CA ARG A 15 -31.35 21.94 -45.82
C ARG A 15 -31.76 21.43 -44.44
N LEU A 16 -31.48 20.16 -44.17
CA LEU A 16 -31.66 19.57 -42.84
C LEU A 16 -30.67 20.22 -41.86
N ARG A 17 -31.14 20.59 -40.65
CA ARG A 17 -30.27 21.03 -39.55
C ARG A 17 -29.24 19.93 -39.26
N ARG A 18 -27.99 20.30 -38.97
CA ARG A 18 -26.85 19.35 -38.75
C ARG A 18 -27.20 18.19 -37.81
N ARG A 19 -27.99 18.42 -36.76
CA ARG A 19 -28.43 17.36 -35.82
C ARG A 19 -29.41 16.36 -36.43
N ALA A 20 -30.29 16.80 -37.33
CA ALA A 20 -31.23 15.92 -38.02
C ALA A 20 -30.51 15.04 -39.04
N ASP A 21 -29.54 15.60 -39.78
CA ASP A 21 -28.70 14.84 -40.71
C ASP A 21 -27.92 13.73 -39.98
N LEU A 22 -27.28 14.06 -38.86
CA LEU A 22 -26.56 13.09 -38.04
C LEU A 22 -27.46 11.95 -37.51
N LYS A 23 -28.68 12.28 -37.08
CA LYS A 23 -29.66 11.29 -36.60
C LYS A 23 -30.12 10.36 -37.73
N ILE A 24 -30.31 10.89 -38.93
CA ILE A 24 -30.70 10.11 -40.11
C ILE A 24 -29.55 9.20 -40.55
N ARG A 25 -28.32 9.73 -40.62
CA ARG A 25 -27.11 8.94 -40.93
C ARG A 25 -26.89 7.84 -39.91
N PHE A 26 -27.02 8.13 -38.62
CA PHE A 26 -26.87 7.13 -37.56
C PHE A 26 -27.92 6.02 -37.67
N ARG A 27 -29.18 6.37 -37.95
CA ARG A 27 -30.26 5.39 -38.18
C ARG A 27 -30.02 4.54 -39.42
N LEU A 28 -29.56 5.14 -40.51
CA LEU A 28 -29.19 4.43 -41.74
C LEU A 28 -28.02 3.49 -41.51
N TYR A 29 -26.96 3.97 -40.84
CA TYR A 29 -25.79 3.17 -40.53
C TYR A 29 -26.14 2.01 -39.59
N ALA A 30 -26.94 2.26 -38.55
CA ALA A 30 -27.44 1.23 -37.65
C ALA A 30 -28.33 0.21 -38.39
N ALA A 31 -29.17 0.64 -39.34
CA ALA A 31 -30.00 -0.26 -40.14
C ALA A 31 -29.17 -1.13 -41.10
N ILE A 32 -28.14 -0.57 -41.72
CA ILE A 32 -27.20 -1.32 -42.59
C ILE A 32 -26.40 -2.32 -41.75
N LEU A 33 -25.90 -1.90 -40.59
CA LEU A 33 -25.18 -2.77 -39.67
C LEU A 33 -26.08 -3.90 -39.15
N LYS A 34 -27.34 -3.59 -38.82
CA LYS A 34 -28.33 -4.58 -38.40
C LYS A 34 -28.69 -5.57 -39.51
N LYS A 35 -28.67 -5.16 -40.79
CA LYS A 35 -28.84 -6.09 -41.93
C LYS A 35 -27.60 -6.94 -42.20
N ARG A 36 -26.39 -6.39 -42.05
CA ARG A 36 -25.14 -7.17 -42.19
C ARG A 36 -24.92 -8.15 -41.03
N LEU A 37 -25.41 -7.78 -39.84
CA LEU A 37 -25.35 -8.62 -38.64
C LEU A 37 -26.63 -9.42 -38.39
N ALA A 38 -27.66 -9.31 -39.26
CA ALA A 38 -28.82 -10.19 -39.19
C ALA A 38 -28.44 -11.50 -39.87
N PRO A 39 -28.15 -12.58 -39.13
CA PRO A 39 -27.86 -13.86 -39.74
C PRO A 39 -29.10 -14.32 -40.51
N GLU A 40 -28.93 -14.70 -41.77
CA GLU A 40 -29.95 -15.44 -42.52
C GLU A 40 -30.23 -16.75 -41.78
N LYS A 41 -31.32 -16.78 -41.01
CA LYS A 41 -32.00 -17.98 -40.48
C LYS A 41 -31.09 -19.12 -39.99
N MET A 42 -29.89 -18.84 -39.48
CA MET A 42 -29.17 -19.79 -38.67
C MET A 42 -29.90 -19.80 -37.33
N ARG A 43 -30.54 -20.92 -37.01
CA ARG A 43 -31.11 -21.24 -35.69
C ARG A 43 -29.95 -21.39 -34.71
N PHE A 44 -29.19 -20.32 -34.52
CA PHE A 44 -28.17 -20.21 -33.51
C PHE A 44 -28.94 -19.94 -32.22
N SER A 45 -29.42 -21.02 -31.59
CA SER A 45 -29.93 -20.98 -30.24
C SER A 45 -28.84 -20.35 -29.39
N TRP A 46 -29.01 -19.07 -29.06
CA TRP A 46 -28.15 -18.34 -28.14
C TRP A 46 -28.27 -19.01 -26.78
N ASN A 47 -27.51 -20.09 -26.61
CA ASN A 47 -27.07 -20.56 -25.33
C ASN A 47 -26.12 -19.47 -24.82
N PHE A 48 -26.68 -18.37 -24.32
CA PHE A 48 -25.91 -17.30 -23.68
C PHE A 48 -24.95 -17.87 -22.63
N ARG A 49 -25.32 -19.02 -22.03
CA ARG A 49 -24.46 -19.82 -21.15
C ARG A 49 -23.18 -20.32 -21.83
N ALA A 50 -23.26 -20.81 -23.06
CA ALA A 50 -22.10 -21.29 -23.83
C ALA A 50 -21.22 -20.12 -24.30
N LEU A 51 -21.82 -19.02 -24.77
CA LEU A 51 -21.08 -17.82 -25.18
C LEU A 51 -20.39 -17.15 -23.98
N ALA A 52 -21.10 -16.99 -22.86
CA ALA A 52 -20.54 -16.48 -21.62
C ALA A 52 -19.42 -17.40 -21.11
N GLY A 53 -19.61 -18.72 -21.19
CA GLY A 53 -18.58 -19.71 -20.86
C GLY A 53 -17.33 -19.57 -21.73
N SER A 54 -17.47 -19.42 -23.04
CA SER A 54 -16.32 -19.26 -23.95
C SER A 54 -15.60 -17.93 -23.76
N VAL A 55 -16.33 -16.83 -23.50
CA VAL A 55 -15.72 -15.53 -23.22
C VAL A 55 -15.02 -15.56 -21.87
N LEU A 56 -15.63 -16.15 -20.85
CA LEU A 56 -15.01 -16.33 -19.54
C LEU A 56 -13.75 -17.19 -19.65
N LEU A 57 -13.79 -18.29 -20.41
CA LEU A 57 -12.66 -19.16 -20.66
C LEU A 57 -11.54 -18.43 -21.43
N LEU A 58 -11.88 -17.63 -22.43
CA LEU A 58 -10.90 -16.87 -23.21
C LEU A 58 -10.26 -15.76 -22.38
N ILE A 59 -11.03 -15.11 -21.51
CA ILE A 59 -10.50 -14.23 -20.47
C ILE A 59 -9.57 -15.06 -19.56
N LEU A 60 -9.99 -16.24 -19.10
CA LEU A 60 -9.18 -17.12 -18.26
C LEU A 60 -7.91 -17.66 -18.92
N ILE A 61 -7.82 -17.69 -20.26
CA ILE A 61 -6.63 -18.15 -21.01
C ILE A 61 -5.71 -17.00 -21.40
N VAL A 62 -6.26 -15.82 -21.74
CA VAL A 62 -5.47 -14.66 -22.19
C VAL A 62 -4.94 -13.85 -21.01
N VAL A 63 -5.67 -13.83 -19.89
CA VAL A 63 -5.35 -13.04 -18.71
C VAL A 63 -4.31 -13.65 -17.74
N PRO A 64 -4.02 -14.97 -17.65
CA PRO A 64 -3.02 -15.49 -16.73
C PRO A 64 -1.63 -14.89 -16.95
N GLY A 65 -1.28 -14.58 -18.21
CA GLY A 65 0.01 -13.98 -18.54
C GLY A 65 0.17 -12.51 -18.12
N TYR A 66 -0.93 -11.78 -17.93
CA TYR A 66 -0.91 -10.34 -17.62
C TYR A 66 -1.39 -9.99 -16.21
N ALA A 67 -2.28 -10.79 -15.60
CA ALA A 67 -2.96 -10.42 -14.36
C ALA A 67 -2.49 -11.18 -13.11
N TYR A 68 -1.76 -12.28 -13.25
CA TYR A 68 -1.25 -12.97 -12.07
C TYR A 68 0.05 -12.31 -11.61
N ALA A 69 -0.08 -11.38 -10.67
CA ALA A 69 0.93 -11.06 -9.67
C ALA A 69 2.22 -10.34 -10.12
N GLY A 70 2.26 -9.70 -11.30
CA GLY A 70 3.37 -8.82 -11.63
C GLY A 70 3.47 -7.65 -10.65
N THR A 71 4.66 -7.38 -10.10
CA THR A 71 4.98 -6.17 -9.32
C THR A 71 4.74 -4.87 -10.10
N ASN A 72 4.54 -4.97 -11.42
CA ASN A 72 4.30 -3.86 -12.34
C ASN A 72 2.86 -3.34 -12.35
N VAL A 73 1.88 -4.04 -11.74
CA VAL A 73 0.50 -3.53 -11.65
C VAL A 73 0.37 -2.65 -10.41
N VAL A 74 0.31 -1.34 -10.64
CA VAL A 74 0.37 -0.28 -9.61
C VAL A 74 -0.95 0.49 -9.50
N PRO A 75 -1.16 1.26 -8.41
CA PRO A 75 -2.32 2.14 -8.28
C PRO A 75 -2.56 3.05 -9.50
N GLY A 76 -3.72 2.91 -10.12
CA GLY A 76 -4.11 3.66 -11.32
C GLY A 76 -4.14 2.82 -12.61
N ASP A 77 -3.55 1.63 -12.58
CA ASP A 77 -3.71 0.67 -13.67
C ASP A 77 -5.11 0.07 -13.70
N PHE A 78 -5.59 -0.25 -14.90
CA PHE A 78 -6.93 -0.81 -15.11
C PHE A 78 -7.18 -2.10 -14.32
N LEU A 79 -6.15 -2.94 -14.15
CA LEU A 79 -6.24 -4.23 -13.47
C LEU A 79 -6.00 -4.15 -11.96
N TYR A 80 -5.63 -2.97 -11.43
CA TYR A 80 -5.31 -2.83 -10.01
C TYR A 80 -6.50 -3.13 -9.08
N PRO A 81 -7.74 -2.70 -9.35
CA PRO A 81 -8.89 -3.07 -8.51
C PRO A 81 -9.14 -4.58 -8.46
N LEU A 82 -8.90 -5.29 -9.56
CA LEU A 82 -9.02 -6.75 -9.62
C LEU A 82 -7.95 -7.42 -8.75
N LYS A 83 -6.70 -6.94 -8.81
CA LYS A 83 -5.60 -7.38 -7.94
C LYS A 83 -5.97 -7.24 -6.46
N MET A 84 -6.49 -6.08 -6.05
CA MET A 84 -6.94 -5.86 -4.66
C MET A 84 -8.00 -6.90 -4.23
N LYS A 85 -8.96 -7.22 -5.11
CA LYS A 85 -10.02 -8.21 -4.82
C LYS A 85 -9.49 -9.64 -4.69
N LEU A 86 -8.53 -10.01 -5.52
CA LEU A 86 -7.89 -11.33 -5.42
C LEU A 86 -7.10 -11.49 -4.12
N GLU A 87 -6.37 -10.46 -3.71
CA GLU A 87 -5.62 -10.46 -2.43
C GLU A 87 -6.57 -10.51 -1.22
N GLU A 88 -7.72 -9.83 -1.28
CA GLU A 88 -8.77 -9.90 -0.26
C GLU A 88 -9.33 -11.34 -0.13
N ILE A 89 -9.58 -12.01 -1.26
CA ILE A 89 -10.00 -13.41 -1.28
C ILE A 89 -8.91 -14.31 -0.70
N GLU A 90 -7.65 -14.11 -1.08
CA GLU A 90 -6.50 -14.84 -0.53
C GLU A 90 -6.41 -14.71 1.00
N LEU A 91 -6.54 -13.50 1.54
CA LEU A 91 -6.58 -13.26 2.98
C LEU A 91 -7.78 -13.91 3.68
N SER A 92 -8.94 -13.96 3.01
CA SER A 92 -10.16 -14.57 3.54
C SER A 92 -10.05 -16.10 3.64
N LEU A 93 -9.40 -16.75 2.65
CA LEU A 93 -9.22 -18.19 2.58
C LEU A 93 -8.07 -18.69 3.46
N ALA A 94 -7.16 -17.79 3.84
CA ALA A 94 -6.01 -18.12 4.67
C ALA A 94 -6.40 -18.61 6.08
N ARG A 95 -5.82 -19.74 6.48
CA ARG A 95 -5.90 -20.23 7.87
C ARG A 95 -5.19 -19.26 8.81
N LYS A 96 -5.67 -19.14 10.06
CA LYS A 96 -5.11 -18.21 11.08
C LYS A 96 -3.58 -18.25 11.17
N LYS A 97 -2.96 -19.45 11.15
CA LYS A 97 -1.51 -19.62 11.24
C LYS A 97 -0.73 -19.01 10.06
N ASN A 98 -1.34 -18.95 8.87
CA ASN A 98 -0.68 -18.49 7.65
C ASN A 98 -0.99 -17.01 7.32
N LYS A 99 -1.95 -16.39 8.03
CA LYS A 99 -2.32 -14.98 7.78
C LYS A 99 -1.15 -14.02 7.97
N ALA A 100 -0.28 -14.28 8.95
CA ALA A 100 0.91 -13.46 9.21
C ALA A 100 1.88 -13.45 8.02
N GLU A 101 2.09 -14.62 7.41
CA GLU A 101 2.96 -14.78 6.24
C GLU A 101 2.38 -14.05 5.02
N ILE A 102 1.07 -14.20 4.79
CA ILE A 102 0.39 -13.48 3.71
C ILE A 102 0.44 -11.97 3.93
N TYR A 103 0.25 -11.47 5.16
CA TYR A 103 0.41 -10.03 5.44
C TYR A 103 1.83 -9.54 5.15
N ALA A 104 2.86 -10.32 5.49
CA ALA A 104 4.25 -9.99 5.17
C ALA A 104 4.48 -9.94 3.64
N GLU A 105 3.97 -10.92 2.90
CA GLU A 105 4.06 -10.94 1.44
C GLU A 105 3.33 -9.76 0.79
N LEU A 106 2.12 -9.44 1.27
CA LEU A 106 1.37 -8.28 0.79
C LEU A 106 2.09 -6.97 1.11
N SER A 107 2.70 -6.84 2.28
CA SER A 107 3.55 -5.68 2.63
C SER A 107 4.68 -5.50 1.62
N ALA A 108 5.45 -6.56 1.37
CA ALA A 108 6.53 -6.55 0.39
C ALA A 108 6.03 -6.20 -1.02
N LYS A 109 4.85 -6.70 -1.44
CA LYS A 109 4.21 -6.32 -2.71
C LYS A 109 3.91 -4.82 -2.78
N ARG A 110 3.42 -4.20 -1.69
CA ARG A 110 3.15 -2.75 -1.65
C ARG A 110 4.42 -1.92 -1.76
N LEU A 111 5.51 -2.34 -1.13
CA LEU A 111 6.82 -1.70 -1.29
C LEU A 111 7.36 -1.87 -2.72
N ALA A 112 7.19 -3.04 -3.33
CA ALA A 112 7.59 -3.26 -4.72
C ALA A 112 6.81 -2.36 -5.69
N GLU A 113 5.51 -2.19 -5.49
CA GLU A 113 4.68 -1.24 -6.27
C GLU A 113 5.13 0.20 -6.05
N ALA A 114 5.42 0.59 -4.80
CA ALA A 114 5.94 1.91 -4.47
C ALA A 114 7.30 2.17 -5.16
N LYS A 115 8.17 1.15 -5.24
CA LYS A 115 9.42 1.22 -5.99
C LYS A 115 9.20 1.42 -7.49
N VAL A 116 8.25 0.71 -8.10
CA VAL A 116 7.90 0.89 -9.51
C VAL A 116 7.34 2.30 -9.77
N LEU A 117 6.53 2.82 -8.85
CA LEU A 117 6.07 4.21 -8.93
C LEU A 117 7.23 5.20 -8.77
N ALA A 118 8.19 4.92 -7.88
CA ALA A 118 9.33 5.78 -7.62
C ALA A 118 10.27 5.94 -8.84
N THR A 119 10.29 4.98 -9.77
CA THR A 119 11.06 5.13 -11.02
C THR A 119 10.35 6.01 -12.06
N THR A 120 9.11 6.45 -11.80
CA THR A 120 8.27 7.24 -12.71
C THR A 120 7.72 8.52 -12.06
N ILE A 121 8.49 9.12 -11.15
CA ILE A 121 8.08 10.25 -10.29
C ILE A 121 7.70 11.52 -11.06
N ASP A 122 8.13 11.69 -12.31
CA ASP A 122 7.90 12.90 -13.13
C ASP A 122 6.41 13.26 -13.37
N LYS A 123 5.46 12.43 -12.94
CA LYS A 123 4.02 12.67 -13.12
C LYS A 123 3.41 13.27 -11.85
N PRO A 124 2.67 14.38 -11.95
CA PRO A 124 1.89 14.90 -10.83
C PRO A 124 0.89 13.82 -10.41
N LYS A 125 0.84 13.49 -9.11
CA LYS A 125 0.11 12.36 -8.47
C LYS A 125 0.86 11.04 -8.32
N THR A 126 2.10 10.90 -8.78
CA THR A 126 2.88 9.68 -8.48
C THR A 126 3.25 9.62 -7.00
N GLU A 127 3.64 10.75 -6.40
CA GLU A 127 4.08 10.81 -5.00
C GLU A 127 2.99 10.43 -4.00
N GLU A 128 1.76 10.91 -4.19
CA GLU A 128 0.60 10.53 -3.36
C GLU A 128 0.35 9.02 -3.40
N LYS A 129 0.48 8.39 -4.57
CA LYS A 129 0.33 6.94 -4.70
C LYS A 129 1.46 6.17 -4.00
N ILE A 130 2.69 6.69 -4.03
CA ILE A 130 3.81 6.12 -3.28
C ILE A 130 3.50 6.16 -1.78
N LYS A 131 3.06 7.32 -1.25
CA LYS A 131 2.65 7.47 0.17
C LYS A 131 1.58 6.45 0.56
N ILE A 132 0.49 6.37 -0.23
CA ILE A 132 -0.61 5.42 0.03
C ILE A 132 -0.10 3.96 0.07
N ASN A 133 0.84 3.61 -0.79
CA ASN A 133 1.41 2.26 -0.80
C ASN A 133 2.36 2.01 0.37
N LEU A 134 3.15 3.01 0.78
CA LEU A 134 3.99 2.94 1.99
C LEU A 134 3.13 2.74 3.24
N ASP A 135 2.06 3.53 3.40
CA ASP A 135 1.15 3.41 4.55
C ASP A 135 0.50 2.03 4.62
N LYS A 136 0.03 1.51 3.47
CA LYS A 136 -0.52 0.16 3.37
C LYS A 136 0.53 -0.90 3.71
N ALA A 137 1.76 -0.76 3.23
CA ALA A 137 2.85 -1.67 3.56
C ALA A 137 3.07 -1.69 5.09
N LEU A 138 3.21 -0.53 5.73
CA LEU A 138 3.42 -0.44 7.17
C LEU A 138 2.28 -1.05 7.99
N LEU A 139 1.03 -0.85 7.58
CA LEU A 139 -0.12 -1.47 8.23
C LEU A 139 -0.11 -3.00 8.09
N LEU A 140 0.22 -3.52 6.90
CA LEU A 140 0.33 -4.95 6.65
C LEU A 140 1.50 -5.58 7.44
N ARG A 141 2.65 -4.90 7.47
CA ARG A 141 3.81 -5.26 8.29
C ARG A 141 3.44 -5.38 9.77
N GLU A 142 2.71 -4.42 10.32
CA GLU A 142 2.29 -4.49 11.73
C GLU A 142 1.41 -5.70 12.01
N ARG A 143 0.45 -5.99 11.13
CA ARG A 143 -0.40 -7.19 11.24
C ARG A 143 0.43 -8.48 11.12
N ALA A 144 1.44 -8.50 10.26
CA ALA A 144 2.37 -9.61 10.12
C ALA A 144 3.17 -9.84 11.42
N ILE A 145 3.78 -8.78 11.97
CA ILE A 145 4.56 -8.83 13.21
C ILE A 145 3.69 -9.32 14.37
N SER A 146 2.50 -8.75 14.56
CA SER A 146 1.55 -9.21 15.59
C SER A 146 1.14 -10.67 15.40
N GLY A 147 0.97 -11.12 14.16
CA GLY A 147 0.69 -12.52 13.85
C GLY A 147 1.86 -13.45 14.16
N PHE A 148 3.10 -13.03 13.86
CA PHE A 148 4.30 -13.81 14.18
C PHE A 148 4.49 -13.97 15.68
N SER A 149 4.27 -12.91 16.48
CA SER A 149 4.38 -12.92 17.95
C SER A 149 3.63 -14.09 18.60
N ASN A 150 2.51 -14.50 18.01
CA ASN A 150 1.68 -15.61 18.51
C ASN A 150 2.17 -17.01 18.10
N SER A 151 3.18 -17.11 17.22
CA SER A 151 3.58 -18.37 16.56
C SER A 151 4.89 -19.00 17.09
N GLY A 152 5.60 -18.35 18.03
CA GLY A 152 6.79 -18.89 18.68
C GLY A 152 8.12 -18.78 17.90
N SER A 153 8.10 -18.56 16.58
CA SER A 153 9.31 -18.37 15.75
C SER A 153 9.51 -16.91 15.31
N THR A 154 9.46 -15.99 16.27
CA THR A 154 9.24 -14.55 16.03
C THR A 154 10.47 -13.83 15.51
N THR A 155 11.60 -14.01 16.18
CA THR A 155 12.78 -13.14 16.01
C THR A 155 13.44 -13.29 14.64
N LEU A 156 13.64 -14.52 14.16
CA LEU A 156 14.26 -14.77 12.85
C LEU A 156 13.39 -14.28 11.70
N ARG A 157 12.07 -14.51 11.77
CA ARG A 157 11.11 -14.08 10.73
C ARG A 157 10.99 -12.57 10.67
N ILE A 158 10.91 -11.90 11.82
CA ILE A 158 10.86 -10.44 11.90
C ILE A 158 12.17 -9.83 11.38
N LYS A 159 13.34 -10.40 11.73
CA LYS A 159 14.63 -9.94 11.19
C LYS A 159 14.71 -10.08 9.67
N ALA A 160 14.27 -11.21 9.12
CA ALA A 160 14.24 -11.43 7.67
C ALA A 160 13.30 -10.42 6.97
N LEU A 161 12.12 -10.20 7.53
CA LEU A 161 11.17 -9.20 7.02
C LEU A 161 11.77 -7.78 7.09
N ASN A 162 12.40 -7.41 8.20
CA ASN A 162 13.05 -6.10 8.36
C ASN A 162 14.13 -5.88 7.31
N SER A 163 15.01 -6.85 7.12
CA SER A 163 16.10 -6.75 6.14
C SER A 163 15.56 -6.63 4.71
N GLN A 164 14.50 -7.36 4.37
CA GLN A 164 13.88 -7.27 3.05
C GLN A 164 13.21 -5.89 2.82
N GLU A 165 12.41 -5.42 3.77
CA GLU A 165 11.69 -4.15 3.64
C GLU A 165 12.63 -2.95 3.69
N GLU A 166 13.71 -3.01 4.48
CA GLU A 166 14.74 -1.97 4.55
C GLU A 166 15.44 -1.78 3.20
N ALA A 167 15.77 -2.88 2.51
CA ALA A 167 16.34 -2.82 1.17
C ALA A 167 15.38 -2.15 0.17
N MET A 168 14.09 -2.52 0.19
CA MET A 168 13.10 -1.91 -0.70
C MET A 168 12.87 -0.42 -0.40
N LEU A 169 12.79 -0.04 0.87
CA LEU A 169 12.63 1.36 1.28
C LEU A 169 13.87 2.19 0.92
N THR A 170 15.07 1.62 1.03
CA THR A 170 16.30 2.27 0.58
C THR A 170 16.28 2.53 -0.92
N ASP A 171 15.84 1.55 -1.72
CA ASP A 171 15.69 1.73 -3.17
C ASP A 171 14.66 2.82 -3.52
N ILE A 172 13.54 2.87 -2.77
CA ILE A 172 12.52 3.92 -2.93
C ILE A 172 13.11 5.28 -2.56
N ALA A 173 13.85 5.39 -1.46
CA ALA A 173 14.50 6.63 -1.03
C ALA A 173 15.48 7.15 -2.07
N GLN A 174 16.32 6.26 -2.64
CA GLN A 174 17.27 6.61 -3.69
C GLN A 174 16.58 7.04 -4.99
N SER A 175 15.47 6.38 -5.34
CA SER A 175 14.71 6.71 -6.55
C SER A 175 13.94 8.03 -6.41
N ALA A 176 13.41 8.31 -5.22
CA ALA A 176 12.75 9.57 -4.90
C ALA A 176 13.73 10.74 -4.81
N GLY A 177 14.91 10.48 -4.24
CA GLY A 177 15.93 11.50 -4.01
C GLY A 177 15.48 12.59 -3.05
N VAL A 178 16.33 13.61 -2.89
CA VAL A 178 16.02 14.78 -2.04
C VAL A 178 15.07 15.79 -2.71
N GLY A 179 14.85 15.64 -4.03
CA GLY A 179 14.01 16.52 -4.84
C GLY A 179 12.51 16.27 -4.71
N ALA A 180 12.09 15.13 -4.15
CA ALA A 180 10.68 14.81 -3.90
C ALA A 180 10.01 15.77 -2.90
N GLU A 181 8.67 15.74 -2.83
CA GLU A 181 7.92 16.50 -1.82
C GLU A 181 8.38 16.12 -0.39
N ASP A 182 8.43 17.13 0.48
CA ASP A 182 8.86 16.96 1.87
C ASP A 182 8.06 15.89 2.61
N ASP A 183 6.75 15.84 2.36
CA ASP A 183 5.85 14.84 2.93
C ASP A 183 6.21 13.40 2.49
N LEU A 184 6.66 13.20 1.24
CA LEU A 184 7.02 11.85 0.77
C LEU A 184 8.33 11.40 1.41
N ILE A 185 9.30 12.31 1.46
CA ILE A 185 10.59 12.11 2.10
C ILE A 185 10.40 11.75 3.58
N ASP A 186 9.50 12.46 4.27
CA ASP A 186 9.12 12.15 5.65
C ASP A 186 8.53 10.75 5.79
N SER A 187 7.55 10.39 4.94
CA SER A 187 6.94 9.06 4.99
C SER A 187 7.97 7.95 4.79
N ILE A 188 8.92 8.12 3.86
CA ILE A 188 9.98 7.14 3.61
C ILE A 188 10.95 7.05 4.80
N ALA A 189 11.38 8.19 5.34
CA ALA A 189 12.31 8.23 6.47
C ALA A 189 11.70 7.60 7.73
N LEU A 190 10.44 7.93 8.04
CA LEU A 190 9.70 7.34 9.16
C LEU A 190 9.48 5.83 8.94
N ALA A 191 9.20 5.40 7.71
CA ALA A 191 9.08 3.98 7.38
C ALA A 191 10.41 3.23 7.61
N LEU A 192 11.53 3.79 7.15
CA LEU A 192 12.87 3.21 7.36
C LEU A 192 13.20 3.07 8.85
N ASP A 193 12.91 4.11 9.64
CA ASP A 193 13.20 4.10 11.06
C ASP A 193 12.38 3.02 11.82
N LYS A 194 11.10 2.92 11.47
CA LYS A 194 10.20 1.87 11.96
C LYS A 194 10.64 0.47 11.54
N VAL A 195 11.20 0.31 10.34
CA VAL A 195 11.71 -0.98 9.85
C VAL A 195 13.00 -1.40 10.57
N LYS A 196 13.91 -0.45 10.81
CA LYS A 196 15.16 -0.65 11.55
C LYS A 196 14.94 -0.92 13.05
N GLY A 197 13.71 -0.76 13.55
CA GLY A 197 13.36 -0.98 14.96
C GLY A 197 13.91 0.11 15.87
N ARG A 198 14.20 1.30 15.33
CA ARG A 198 14.69 2.46 16.08
C ARG A 198 13.58 3.28 16.73
N ASP A 199 12.31 2.92 16.51
CA ASP A 199 11.17 3.39 17.29
C ASP A 199 11.30 2.91 18.76
N LYS A 200 12.09 3.67 19.54
CA LYS A 200 12.39 3.47 20.97
C LYS A 200 11.12 3.33 21.83
N ASP A 201 9.98 3.79 21.32
CA ASP A 201 8.69 3.79 22.01
C ASP A 201 8.13 2.36 22.24
N ARG A 202 8.55 1.34 21.48
CA ARG A 202 7.97 -0.01 21.59
C ARG A 202 8.65 -0.92 22.62
N GLU A 203 9.96 -0.79 22.85
CA GLU A 203 10.67 -1.63 23.86
C GLU A 203 10.37 -1.23 25.31
N GLY A 204 9.98 0.01 25.57
CA GLY A 204 9.64 0.48 26.91
C GLY A 204 8.34 -0.11 27.49
N ALA A 205 7.42 -0.54 26.63
CA ALA A 205 6.11 -1.07 27.02
C ALA A 205 6.12 -2.58 27.29
N GLU A 206 6.82 -3.38 26.47
CA GLU A 206 6.88 -4.84 26.68
C GLU A 206 7.66 -5.24 27.94
N LYS A 207 8.64 -4.45 28.39
CA LYS A 207 9.36 -4.71 29.64
C LYS A 207 8.56 -4.38 30.90
N ARG A 208 7.51 -3.54 30.81
CA ARG A 208 6.67 -3.18 31.97
C ARG A 208 5.45 -4.08 32.15
N GLY A 209 5.04 -4.83 31.13
CA GLY A 209 3.92 -5.78 31.21
C GLY A 209 4.23 -7.15 31.83
N ARG A 210 5.47 -7.39 32.29
CA ARG A 210 5.90 -8.72 32.80
C ARG A 210 6.34 -8.74 34.27
N LEU A 211 6.13 -7.65 35.01
CA LEU A 211 6.39 -7.54 36.45
C LEU A 211 5.11 -7.02 37.14
N ASP A 212 4.11 -7.89 37.30
CA ASP A 212 3.11 -7.84 38.40
C ASP A 212 2.04 -8.94 38.22
N LYS A 213 2.47 -10.20 38.25
CA LYS A 213 1.57 -11.36 38.42
C LYS A 213 1.81 -12.11 39.73
N SER A 214 2.41 -11.47 40.74
CA SER A 214 2.77 -12.12 42.00
C SER A 214 2.08 -11.53 43.23
N ASN A 215 0.90 -10.92 43.10
CA ASN A 215 0.08 -10.53 44.24
C ASN A 215 -1.42 -10.73 43.93
N GLU A 216 -1.83 -12.00 43.88
CA GLU A 216 -3.24 -12.37 44.08
C GLU A 216 -3.29 -13.05 45.47
N PRO A 217 -4.00 -12.48 46.46
CA PRO A 217 -4.02 -13.04 47.80
C PRO A 217 -4.87 -14.32 47.82
N GLU A 218 -4.24 -15.41 48.27
CA GLU A 218 -4.91 -16.60 48.77
C GLU A 218 -6.02 -16.18 49.75
N LYS A 219 -7.26 -16.50 49.41
CA LYS A 219 -8.34 -16.59 50.40
C LYS A 219 -8.75 -18.04 50.55
N ALA A 220 -8.58 -18.46 51.80
CA ALA A 220 -8.87 -19.76 52.35
C ALA A 220 -10.35 -20.17 52.21
N GLY A 221 -10.54 -21.45 51.91
CA GLY A 221 -11.37 -22.38 52.68
C GLY A 221 -12.89 -22.23 52.62
N THR A 222 -13.55 -23.23 52.04
CA THR A 222 -14.56 -24.01 52.79
C THR A 222 -14.65 -25.42 52.21
N GLU A 223 -14.36 -26.41 53.07
CA GLU A 223 -14.65 -27.82 52.87
C GLU A 223 -16.17 -28.06 52.80
N VAL A 224 -16.61 -28.93 51.89
CA VAL A 224 -17.78 -29.78 52.12
C VAL A 224 -17.49 -31.16 51.53
N GLU A 225 -17.55 -32.16 52.41
CA GLU A 225 -17.42 -33.58 52.15
C GLU A 225 -18.54 -34.16 51.27
N GLY A 226 -18.18 -35.20 50.51
CA GLY A 226 -18.98 -36.43 50.39
C GLY A 226 -19.95 -36.52 49.22
N ARG A 227 -19.67 -37.39 48.25
CA ARG A 227 -20.12 -38.81 48.24
C ARG A 227 -19.79 -39.47 46.89
N GLU A 228 -19.29 -40.69 46.98
CA GLU A 228 -19.20 -41.64 45.87
C GLU A 228 -20.57 -41.94 45.27
N THR A 229 -20.64 -42.16 43.95
CA THR A 229 -21.19 -43.41 43.37
C THR A 229 -20.88 -43.51 41.88
N PHE A 230 -20.29 -44.66 41.55
CA PHE A 230 -20.37 -45.40 40.28
C PHE A 230 -21.79 -45.43 39.71
N PHE A 231 -21.97 -45.33 38.38
CA PHE A 231 -22.81 -46.23 37.57
C PHE A 231 -22.57 -46.02 36.06
N LEU A 232 -22.44 -47.13 35.33
CA LEU A 232 -22.46 -47.28 33.87
C LEU A 232 -23.91 -47.23 33.35
N GLU A 233 -24.04 -47.22 32.01
CA GLU A 233 -25.25 -47.43 31.18
C GLU A 233 -26.10 -46.19 30.91
N GLU A 234 -26.78 -46.01 29.77
CA GLU A 234 -26.81 -46.61 28.43
C GLU A 234 -27.73 -45.68 27.60
N LYS A 235 -27.45 -45.56 26.29
CA LYS A 235 -28.28 -45.07 25.16
C LYS A 235 -29.54 -44.21 25.42
N LYS A 236 -29.62 -43.09 24.68
CA LYS A 236 -30.80 -42.77 23.86
C LYS A 236 -30.47 -41.79 22.71
N ASP A 237 -31.21 -41.98 21.63
CA ASP A 237 -31.05 -41.49 20.26
C ASP A 237 -31.00 -39.96 20.05
N PRO A 238 -30.53 -39.48 18.88
CA PRO A 238 -30.32 -38.07 18.61
C PRO A 238 -31.64 -37.34 18.31
N GLU A 239 -31.92 -36.29 19.09
CA GLU A 239 -32.92 -35.30 18.72
C GLU A 239 -32.46 -34.52 17.47
N VAL A 240 -33.34 -34.56 16.49
CA VAL A 240 -33.35 -33.78 15.26
C VAL A 240 -33.31 -32.29 15.62
N CYS A 241 -32.18 -31.62 15.33
CA CYS A 241 -32.12 -30.16 15.29
C CYS A 241 -32.62 -29.67 13.93
N GLU A 242 -33.95 -29.62 13.75
CA GLU A 242 -34.59 -28.77 12.75
C GLU A 242 -34.69 -27.35 13.32
N ASP A 243 -33.58 -26.59 13.27
CA ASP A 243 -33.53 -25.12 13.21
C ASP A 243 -32.09 -24.63 13.37
N CYS A 244 -31.29 -24.76 12.31
CA CYS A 244 -29.96 -24.17 12.20
C CYS A 244 -29.83 -23.30 10.95
N ASP A 245 -30.87 -22.51 10.60
CA ASP A 245 -30.82 -21.57 9.47
C ASP A 245 -31.49 -20.25 9.81
N ARG A 246 -30.91 -19.53 10.79
CA ARG A 246 -31.06 -18.08 10.93
C ARG A 246 -29.92 -17.60 11.82
N ASP A 247 -28.97 -16.87 11.23
CA ASP A 247 -27.99 -15.96 11.86
C ASP A 247 -26.60 -16.02 11.20
N ARG A 248 -26.56 -15.90 9.86
CA ARG A 248 -25.29 -15.65 9.15
C ARG A 248 -25.36 -14.52 8.13
N LYS A 249 -26.09 -13.45 8.48
CA LYS A 249 -26.14 -12.19 7.71
C LYS A 249 -26.13 -10.98 8.63
N ALA A 250 -25.00 -10.72 9.30
CA ALA A 250 -24.80 -9.42 9.97
C ALA A 250 -23.35 -8.90 10.03
N ASP A 251 -22.31 -9.73 9.81
CA ASP A 251 -20.94 -9.30 10.19
C ASP A 251 -19.95 -9.03 9.04
N GLU A 252 -20.42 -8.72 7.83
CA GLU A 252 -19.53 -8.41 6.69
C GLU A 252 -19.54 -6.94 6.24
N LYS A 253 -20.01 -6.03 7.10
CA LYS A 253 -20.16 -4.61 6.73
C LYS A 253 -19.59 -3.62 7.74
N SER A 254 -18.33 -3.77 8.16
CA SER A 254 -17.60 -2.65 8.82
C SER A 254 -16.07 -2.75 8.89
N LEU A 255 -15.38 -3.41 7.95
CA LEU A 255 -13.90 -3.48 7.98
C LEU A 255 -13.17 -2.15 7.63
N ILE A 256 -13.86 -1.00 7.60
CA ILE A 256 -13.28 0.31 7.25
C ILE A 256 -13.53 1.40 8.32
N SER A 257 -14.31 1.17 9.38
CA SER A 257 -14.68 2.26 10.33
C SER A 257 -13.89 2.35 11.63
N ASP A 258 -13.05 1.39 11.99
CA ASP A 258 -12.49 1.31 13.36
C ASP A 258 -11.04 1.81 13.44
N PHE A 259 -10.73 2.92 12.76
CA PHE A 259 -9.44 3.60 12.87
C PHE A 259 -9.44 4.54 14.08
N ALA A 260 -9.14 4.00 15.26
CA ALA A 260 -8.71 4.83 16.38
C ALA A 260 -7.30 5.39 16.07
N PRO A 261 -7.07 6.71 16.19
CA PRO A 261 -5.73 7.26 16.07
C PRO A 261 -4.84 6.71 17.19
N LEU A 262 -3.62 6.28 16.84
CA LEU A 262 -2.61 5.85 17.81
C LEU A 262 -2.32 6.97 18.81
N THR A 263 -2.87 6.86 20.02
CA THR A 263 -2.61 7.81 21.10
C THR A 263 -1.19 7.62 21.62
N THR A 264 -0.33 8.62 21.44
CA THR A 264 1.05 8.58 21.93
C THR A 264 1.12 8.99 23.40
N GLY A 265 1.72 8.13 24.24
CA GLY A 265 1.95 8.44 25.65
C GLY A 265 2.88 9.64 25.86
N THR A 266 2.51 10.51 26.79
CA THR A 266 3.25 11.72 27.16
C THR A 266 4.40 11.41 28.12
N THR A 267 5.64 11.57 27.67
CA THR A 267 6.82 11.62 28.53
C THR A 267 7.41 13.04 28.54
N THR A 268 7.60 13.58 29.75
CA THR A 268 7.90 14.98 30.08
C THR A 268 9.40 15.25 30.31
N LYS A 269 10.30 14.51 29.65
CA LYS A 269 11.76 14.78 29.60
C LYS A 269 12.18 15.01 28.15
N ARG A 270 11.85 16.17 27.54
CA ARG A 270 12.07 16.40 26.09
C ARG A 270 12.65 17.77 25.71
N ASP A 271 13.02 18.62 26.66
CA ASP A 271 13.68 19.89 26.32
C ASP A 271 15.11 19.67 25.80
N ASP A 272 15.76 18.57 26.21
CA ASP A 272 17.11 18.17 25.77
C ASP A 272 17.16 17.68 24.30
N ASN A 273 16.02 17.29 23.71
CA ASN A 273 16.00 16.61 22.40
C ASN A 273 16.38 17.51 21.21
N ILE A 274 16.13 18.83 21.27
CA ILE A 274 16.40 19.72 20.13
C ILE A 274 17.90 19.99 19.99
N THR A 275 18.59 20.19 21.12
CA THR A 275 20.04 20.41 21.14
C THR A 275 20.77 19.16 20.64
N ASP A 276 20.39 17.97 21.13
CA ASP A 276 20.93 16.70 20.65
C ASP A 276 20.72 16.51 19.15
N LEU A 277 19.54 16.86 18.64
CA LEU A 277 19.24 16.78 17.21
C LEU A 277 20.11 17.74 16.39
N ARG A 278 20.34 18.97 16.87
CA ARG A 278 21.25 19.92 16.21
C ARG A 278 22.68 19.41 16.15
N ASP A 279 23.18 18.87 17.26
CA ASP A 279 24.52 18.26 17.31
C ASP A 279 24.64 17.09 16.31
N ASN A 280 23.59 16.29 16.18
CA ASN A 280 23.53 15.21 15.19
C ASN A 280 23.50 15.74 13.75
N ILE A 281 22.75 16.82 13.48
CA ILE A 281 22.73 17.48 12.17
C ILE A 281 24.11 18.04 11.81
N ASP A 282 24.83 18.62 12.76
CA ASP A 282 26.18 19.16 12.53
C ASP A 282 27.19 18.04 12.23
N ARG A 283 27.12 16.92 12.97
CA ARG A 283 27.93 15.72 12.69
C ARG A 283 27.62 15.17 11.31
N LEU A 284 26.34 15.00 10.99
CA LEU A 284 25.88 14.51 9.69
C LEU A 284 26.35 15.44 8.56
N THR A 285 26.23 16.75 8.73
CA THR A 285 26.70 17.76 7.76
C THR A 285 28.19 17.60 7.47
N LYS A 286 28.99 17.34 8.50
CA LYS A 286 30.43 17.07 8.35
C LYS A 286 30.69 15.76 7.62
N ASP A 287 29.90 14.72 7.90
CA ASP A 287 30.04 13.41 7.28
C ASP A 287 29.59 13.38 5.81
N LEU A 288 28.54 14.13 5.45
CA LEU A 288 28.00 14.17 4.09
C LEU A 288 28.76 15.12 3.15
N LYS A 289 29.52 16.09 3.68
CA LYS A 289 30.42 16.97 2.89
C LYS A 289 31.62 16.24 2.27
N LYS A 290 31.71 14.91 2.42
CA LYS A 290 32.68 14.08 1.71
C LYS A 290 32.45 14.17 0.20
N PRO A 291 33.52 14.08 -0.63
CA PRO A 291 33.43 14.25 -2.09
C PRO A 291 32.65 13.13 -2.81
N GLU A 292 32.18 12.12 -2.09
CA GLU A 292 31.44 10.98 -2.63
C GLU A 292 29.97 11.31 -2.94
N PHE A 293 29.43 12.38 -2.34
CA PHE A 293 28.04 12.78 -2.45
C PHE A 293 27.86 13.99 -3.37
N GLU A 294 26.72 14.06 -4.06
CA GLU A 294 26.32 15.25 -4.79
C GLU A 294 26.03 16.40 -3.81
N GLN A 295 26.89 17.43 -3.82
CA GLN A 295 26.85 18.51 -2.82
C GLN A 295 25.52 19.28 -2.82
N GLN A 296 24.89 19.42 -3.99
CA GLN A 296 23.58 20.04 -4.12
C GLN A 296 22.50 19.24 -3.37
N ASP A 297 22.56 17.90 -3.44
CA ASP A 297 21.60 17.05 -2.75
C ASP A 297 21.78 17.10 -1.24
N VAL A 298 23.05 17.10 -0.80
CA VAL A 298 23.43 17.25 0.61
C VAL A 298 22.89 18.57 1.17
N GLU A 299 23.12 19.68 0.47
CA GLU A 299 22.64 21.01 0.89
C GLU A 299 21.11 21.07 0.93
N ASN A 300 20.43 20.54 -0.08
CA ASN A 300 18.97 20.47 -0.12
C ASN A 300 18.41 19.69 1.07
N LEU A 301 18.99 18.53 1.40
CA LEU A 301 18.55 17.72 2.52
C LEU A 301 18.78 18.42 3.86
N ILE A 302 19.96 18.99 4.08
CA ILE A 302 20.29 19.74 5.30
C ILE A 302 19.31 20.91 5.49
N ASN A 303 19.02 21.65 4.41
CA ASN A 303 18.06 22.74 4.45
C ASN A 303 16.65 22.25 4.83
N LYS A 304 16.20 21.12 4.28
CA LYS A 304 14.92 20.50 4.66
C LYS A 304 14.88 20.13 6.14
N ILE A 305 15.92 19.48 6.66
CA ILE A 305 16.01 19.09 8.07
C ILE A 305 15.99 20.35 8.98
N ASN A 306 16.81 21.35 8.66
CA ASN A 306 16.87 22.60 9.43
C ASN A 306 15.54 23.37 9.43
N ASN A 307 14.85 23.42 8.28
CA ASN A 307 13.53 24.05 8.18
C ASN A 307 12.50 23.35 9.07
N LYS A 308 12.54 22.01 9.16
CA LYS A 308 11.65 21.25 10.05
C LYS A 308 11.93 21.51 11.52
N VAL A 309 13.21 21.52 11.92
CA VAL A 309 13.62 21.84 13.30
C VAL A 309 13.16 23.25 13.67
N LYS A 310 13.42 24.23 12.81
CA LYS A 310 13.00 25.62 13.03
C LYS A 310 11.49 25.74 13.16
N ARG A 311 10.72 25.12 12.24
CA ARG A 311 9.25 25.15 12.29
C ARG A 311 8.71 24.48 13.55
N ALA A 312 9.37 23.40 14.02
CA ALA A 312 9.01 22.76 15.29
C ALA A 312 9.22 23.69 16.48
N GLU A 313 10.31 24.47 16.51
CA GLU A 313 10.56 25.47 17.55
C GLU A 313 9.49 26.58 17.54
N GLU A 314 9.11 27.07 16.36
CA GLU A 314 8.10 28.11 16.19
C GLU A 314 6.72 27.69 16.70
N ILE A 315 6.28 26.46 16.39
CA ILE A 315 4.95 25.97 16.77
C ILE A 315 4.93 25.30 18.15
N ARG A 316 6.08 25.06 18.80
CA ARG A 316 6.17 24.35 20.09
C ARG A 316 5.26 24.93 21.18
N GLY A 317 5.08 26.25 21.17
CA GLY A 317 4.23 26.95 22.14
C GLY A 317 2.71 26.80 21.89
N SER A 318 2.30 26.59 20.63
CA SER A 318 0.88 26.52 20.24
C SER A 318 0.40 25.09 19.93
N ASP A 319 1.27 24.25 19.37
CA ASP A 319 0.97 22.90 18.92
C ASP A 319 2.14 21.96 19.25
N GLN A 320 2.12 21.44 20.48
CA GLN A 320 3.16 20.54 20.98
C GLN A 320 3.23 19.22 20.20
N GLU A 321 2.09 18.70 19.72
CA GLU A 321 2.04 17.45 18.98
C GLU A 321 2.59 17.63 17.56
N GLY A 322 2.21 18.72 16.88
CA GLY A 322 2.80 19.11 15.60
C GLY A 322 4.31 19.30 15.69
N ALA A 323 4.79 20.01 16.73
CA ALA A 323 6.23 20.17 16.96
C ALA A 323 6.94 18.83 17.15
N LYS A 324 6.37 17.91 17.95
CA LYS A 324 6.93 16.58 18.17
C LYS A 324 6.99 15.75 16.88
N ASN A 325 5.96 15.82 16.05
CA ASN A 325 5.92 15.10 14.77
C ASN A 325 6.98 15.62 13.79
N LEU A 326 7.17 16.95 13.72
CA LEU A 326 8.24 17.55 12.92
C LEU A 326 9.63 17.14 13.41
N LEU A 327 9.87 17.14 14.72
CA LEU A 327 11.15 16.70 15.29
C LEU A 327 11.42 15.22 15.00
N ARG A 328 10.40 14.36 15.11
CA ARG A 328 10.53 12.93 14.78
C ARG A 328 10.85 12.70 13.31
N SER A 329 10.23 13.45 12.40
CA SER A 329 10.56 13.39 10.97
C SER A 329 11.99 13.89 10.72
N ALA A 330 12.41 14.99 11.37
CA ALA A 330 13.78 15.50 11.25
C ALA A 330 14.83 14.52 11.80
N GLU A 331 14.57 13.87 12.92
CA GLU A 331 15.42 12.80 13.48
C GLU A 331 15.50 11.62 12.51
N ALA A 332 14.36 11.12 12.03
CA ALA A 332 14.31 10.03 11.06
C ALA A 332 15.04 10.36 9.74
N LEU A 333 14.97 11.61 9.28
CA LEU A 333 15.70 12.06 8.10
C LEU A 333 17.21 12.11 8.34
N THR A 334 17.63 12.62 9.49
CA THR A 334 19.05 12.66 9.88
C THR A 334 19.62 11.24 9.93
N ASP A 335 18.88 10.33 10.53
CA ASP A 335 19.25 8.91 10.73
C ASP A 335 19.25 8.06 9.45
N ASN A 336 18.66 8.57 8.37
CA ASN A 336 18.52 7.89 7.08
C ASN A 336 19.02 8.72 5.89
N ALA A 337 19.74 9.82 6.16
CA ALA A 337 20.11 10.82 5.16
C ALA A 337 20.89 10.25 3.96
N GLU A 338 21.80 9.30 4.23
CA GLU A 338 22.60 8.65 3.19
C GLU A 338 21.79 7.92 2.12
N HIS A 339 20.54 7.54 2.42
CA HIS A 339 19.67 6.83 1.47
C HIS A 339 18.99 7.76 0.48
N PHE A 340 18.90 9.06 0.77
CA PHE A 340 18.24 10.05 -0.11
C PHE A 340 19.21 10.75 -1.06
N ILE A 341 20.51 10.74 -0.74
CA ILE A 341 21.52 11.51 -1.47
C ILE A 341 22.13 10.63 -2.56
N ARG A 342 22.18 11.14 -3.80
CA ARG A 342 22.82 10.44 -4.89
C ARG A 342 24.33 10.39 -4.68
N LYS A 343 24.90 9.19 -4.77
CA LYS A 343 26.37 9.02 -4.81
C LYS A 343 26.87 9.42 -6.19
N LYS A 344 27.97 10.18 -6.22
CA LYS A 344 28.60 10.59 -7.48
C LYS A 344 29.08 9.33 -8.20
N ASP A 345 28.47 9.00 -9.33
CA ASP A 345 28.89 7.85 -10.11
C ASP A 345 30.24 8.16 -10.75
N LYS A 346 31.31 7.50 -10.28
CA LYS A 346 32.67 7.71 -10.79
C LYS A 346 32.76 7.50 -12.31
N ASN A 347 31.84 6.72 -12.88
CA ASN A 347 31.79 6.47 -14.32
C ASN A 347 31.14 7.61 -15.12
N ASP A 348 30.21 8.36 -14.53
CA ASP A 348 29.55 9.47 -15.24
C ASP A 348 30.51 10.64 -15.45
N ASP A 349 31.40 10.90 -14.50
CA ASP A 349 32.44 11.93 -14.66
C ASP A 349 33.40 11.57 -15.80
N ARG A 350 33.88 10.32 -15.84
CA ARG A 350 34.75 9.85 -16.94
C ARG A 350 34.06 9.93 -18.30
N ARG A 351 32.77 9.56 -18.39
CA ARG A 351 31.98 9.69 -19.62
C ARG A 351 31.78 11.15 -20.05
N LYS A 352 31.58 12.07 -19.11
CA LYS A 352 31.47 13.52 -19.40
C LYS A 352 32.81 14.07 -19.89
N GLU A 353 33.91 13.62 -19.33
CA GLU A 353 35.27 14.00 -19.73
C GLU A 353 35.61 13.47 -21.14
N GLU A 354 35.32 12.20 -21.43
CA GLU A 354 35.47 11.60 -22.77
C GLU A 354 34.62 12.31 -23.83
N ARG A 355 33.42 12.81 -23.47
CA ARG A 355 32.61 13.62 -24.39
C ARG A 355 33.24 14.98 -24.66
N ARG A 356 33.78 15.64 -23.63
CA ARG A 356 34.46 16.94 -23.78
C ARG A 356 35.76 16.82 -24.58
N GLU A 357 36.46 15.69 -24.51
CA GLU A 357 37.64 15.43 -25.34
C GLU A 357 37.27 15.20 -26.81
N LYS A 358 36.13 14.56 -27.10
CA LYS A 358 35.65 14.37 -28.48
C LYS A 358 35.12 15.64 -29.15
N GLU A 359 34.80 16.67 -28.36
CA GLU A 359 34.31 17.96 -28.85
C GLU A 359 35.44 18.99 -29.08
N LYS A 360 36.69 18.66 -28.71
CA LYS A 360 37.90 19.44 -29.00
C LYS A 360 38.64 18.87 -30.20
#